data_AF-A0A8J3LX67-F1
#
_entry.id   AF-A0A8J3LX67-F1
#
_cell.length_a   1.000
_cell.length_b   1.000
_cell.length_c   1.000
_cell.angle_alpha   90.00
_cell.angle_beta   90.00
_cell.angle_gamma   90.00
#
_symmetry.space_group_name_H-M   'P 1'
#
loop_
_entity.id
_entity.type
_entity.pdbx_description
1 polymer ?
#
loop_
_entity_poly.entity_id
_entity_poly.type
_entity_poly.pdbx_seq_one_letter_code
_entity_poly.pdbx_strand_id
1 'polypeptide(L)'
;MSRVASWLGLVGHLGTLPFYLASGLVAPLWAIIVLLVAWAVLFGLAVRAVYRRSAWGLAVPFAATGIWLGGMSAGEAFLGWTP
;
A
#
# COMPACT_ATOMS: atom_id res chain seq x y z
N MET A 1 3.84 -8.17 23.08
CA MET A 1 3.84 -8.60 21.67
C MET A 1 3.19 -7.59 20.71
N SER A 2 2.04 -7.00 21.05
CA SER A 2 1.30 -6.10 20.14
C SER A 2 2.09 -4.86 19.65
N ARG A 3 2.99 -4.29 20.46
CA ARG A 3 3.86 -3.18 20.06
C ARG A 3 4.80 -3.54 18.91
N VAL A 4 5.49 -4.68 19.00
CA VAL A 4 6.43 -5.14 17.96
C VAL A 4 5.66 -5.41 16.67
N ALA A 5 4.49 -6.06 16.77
CA ALA A 5 3.61 -6.30 15.64
C ALA A 5 3.20 -4.99 14.91
N SER A 6 2.83 -3.94 15.63
CA SER A 6 2.47 -2.66 15.00
C SER A 6 3.65 -2.02 14.25
N TRP A 7 4.85 -2.06 14.84
CA TRP A 7 6.05 -1.51 14.19
C TRP A 7 6.46 -2.31 12.96
N LEU A 8 6.39 -3.65 13.02
CA LEU A 8 6.61 -4.50 11.86
C LEU A 8 5.61 -4.20 10.75
N GLY A 9 4.34 -3.98 11.09
CA GLY A 9 3.32 -3.55 10.14
C GLY A 9 3.65 -2.22 9.46
N LEU A 10 4.09 -1.22 10.24
CA LEU A 10 4.48 0.09 9.71
C LEU A 10 5.71 0.00 8.80
N VAL A 11 6.77 -0.67 9.23
CA VAL A 11 8.00 -0.86 8.44
C VAL A 11 7.71 -1.65 7.17
N GLY A 12 6.92 -2.72 7.28
CA GLY A 12 6.47 -3.50 6.13
C GLY A 12 5.69 -2.65 5.14
N HIS A 13 4.78 -1.79 5.62
CA HIS A 13 4.01 -0.88 4.76
C HIS A 13 4.91 0.13 4.05
N LEU A 14 5.89 0.71 4.74
CA LEU A 14 6.88 1.59 4.12
C LEU A 14 7.67 0.89 3.01
N GLY A 15 7.98 -0.40 3.20
CA GLY A 15 8.63 -1.23 2.18
C GLY A 15 7.81 -1.40 0.89
N THR A 16 6.50 -1.13 0.91
CA THR A 16 5.65 -1.19 -0.31
C THR A 16 5.72 0.07 -1.17
N LEU A 17 6.18 1.21 -0.63
CA LEU A 17 6.18 2.49 -1.33
C LEU A 17 6.94 2.47 -2.68
N PRO A 18 8.12 1.81 -2.81
CA PRO A 18 8.81 1.75 -4.10
C PRO A 18 7.95 1.17 -5.23
N PHE A 19 7.09 0.18 -4.96
CA PHE A 19 6.19 -0.40 -5.97
C PHE A 19 5.10 0.58 -6.42
N TYR A 20 4.58 1.38 -5.48
CA TYR A 20 3.62 2.43 -5.79
C TYR A 20 4.25 3.54 -6.64
N LEU A 21 5.50 3.92 -6.36
CA LEU A 21 6.21 4.91 -7.17
C LEU A 21 6.57 4.36 -8.55
N ALA A 22 7.02 3.10 -8.62
CA ALA A 22 7.34 2.42 -9.88
C ALA A 22 6.12 2.24 -10.79
N SER A 23 4.90 2.25 -10.26
CA SER A 23 3.67 2.21 -11.08
C SER A 23 3.60 3.34 -12.10
N GLY A 24 4.28 4.47 -11.87
CA GLY A 24 4.32 5.57 -12.83
C GLY A 24 5.10 5.31 -14.11
N LEU A 25 5.82 4.18 -14.20
CA LEU A 25 6.43 3.71 -15.44
C LEU A 25 5.39 3.13 -16.41
N VAL A 26 4.24 2.71 -15.91
CA VAL A 26 3.26 1.89 -16.63
C VAL A 26 1.86 2.52 -16.62
N ALA A 27 1.46 3.09 -15.49
CA ALA A 27 0.11 3.62 -15.25
C ALA A 27 0.03 5.13 -15.50
N PRO A 28 -1.14 5.64 -15.94
CA PRO A 28 -1.36 7.08 -16.13
C PRO A 28 -1.39 7.83 -14.79
N LEU A 29 -1.09 9.13 -14.82
CA LEU A 29 -0.93 9.97 -13.61
C LEU A 29 -2.11 9.90 -12.63
N TRP A 30 -3.35 9.87 -13.13
CA TRP A 30 -4.53 9.80 -12.27
C TRP A 30 -4.56 8.49 -11.45
N ALA A 31 -4.13 7.36 -12.03
CA ALA A 31 -4.10 6.08 -11.35
C ALA A 31 -3.00 6.05 -10.28
N ILE A 32 -1.85 6.64 -10.58
CA ILE A 32 -0.76 6.82 -9.60
C ILE A 32 -1.26 7.64 -8.41
N ILE A 33 -1.98 8.75 -8.66
CA ILE A 33 -2.56 9.58 -7.60
C ILE A 33 -3.51 8.76 -6.73
N VAL A 34 -4.43 7.98 -7.34
CA VAL A 34 -5.37 7.12 -6.61
C VAL A 34 -4.63 6.08 -5.76
N LEU A 35 -3.62 5.41 -6.33
CA LEU A 35 -2.80 4.43 -5.62
C LEU A 35 -2.05 5.08 -4.44
N LEU A 36 -1.41 6.23 -4.64
CA LEU A 36 -0.69 6.94 -3.58
C LEU A 36 -1.61 7.45 -2.47
N VAL A 37 -2.82 7.89 -2.81
CA VAL A 37 -3.84 8.24 -1.81
C VAL A 37 -4.25 7.02 -1.00
N ALA A 38 -4.52 5.88 -1.64
CA ALA A 38 -4.83 4.63 -0.94
C ALA A 38 -3.68 4.21 -0.01
N TRP A 39 -2.43 4.30 -0.49
CA TRP A 39 -1.25 4.03 0.30
C TRP A 39 -1.11 4.98 1.50
N ALA A 40 -1.37 6.28 1.33
CA ALA A 40 -1.29 7.27 2.39
C ALA A 40 -2.35 7.05 3.49
N VAL A 41 -3.57 6.65 3.09
CA VAL A 41 -4.63 6.25 4.02
C VAL A 41 -4.18 5.04 4.85
N LEU A 42 -3.64 4.00 4.20
CA LEU A 42 -3.11 2.83 4.87
C LEU A 42 -1.91 3.16 5.77
N PHE A 43 -1.05 4.11 5.37
CA PHE A 43 0.04 4.59 6.21
C PHE A 43 -0.49 5.24 7.50
N GLY A 44 -1.51 6.12 7.39
CA GLY A 44 -2.18 6.70 8.55
C GLY A 44 -2.79 5.64 9.47
N LEU A 45 -3.34 4.56 8.89
CA LEU A 45 -3.83 3.40 9.62
C LEU A 45 -2.71 2.65 10.36
N ALA A 46 -1.58 2.34 9.70
CA ALA A 46 -0.42 1.71 10.36
C ALA A 46 0.14 2.57 11.51
N VAL A 47 0.25 3.88 11.30
CA VAL A 47 0.66 4.83 12.34
C VAL A 47 -0.31 4.82 13.52
N ARG A 48 -1.62 4.83 13.24
CA ARG A 48 -2.66 4.70 14.28
C ARG A 48 -2.56 3.37 15.03
N ALA A 49 -2.21 2.27 14.36
CA ALA A 49 -1.99 0.97 14.99
C ALA A 49 -0.81 1.01 15.96
N VAL A 50 0.29 1.68 15.59
CA VAL A 50 1.46 1.91 16.48
C VAL A 50 1.06 2.72 17.70
N TYR A 51 0.36 3.84 17.53
CA TYR A 51 -0.12 4.66 18.66
C TYR A 51 -1.03 3.87 19.61
N ARG A 52 -1.93 3.04 19.05
CA ARG A 52 -2.84 2.18 19.83
C ARG A 52 -2.21 0.87 20.31
N ARG A 53 -0.93 0.63 20.02
CA ARG A 53 -0.19 -0.60 20.34
C ARG A 53 -0.96 -1.86 19.92
N SER A 54 -1.53 -1.85 18.72
CA SER A 54 -2.44 -2.89 18.25
C SER A 54 -1.84 -3.75 17.14
N ALA A 55 -2.03 -5.06 17.25
CA ALA A 55 -1.45 -6.03 16.31
C ALA A 55 -2.07 -6.00 14.91
N TRP A 56 -3.24 -5.39 14.72
CA TRP A 56 -3.88 -5.28 13.41
C TRP A 56 -3.03 -4.50 12.39
N GLY A 57 -2.06 -3.69 12.84
CA GLY A 57 -1.10 -3.03 11.97
C GLY A 57 -0.36 -3.98 11.03
N LEU A 58 -0.23 -5.27 11.40
CA LEU A 58 0.34 -6.30 10.52
C LEU A 58 -0.47 -6.54 9.25
N ALA A 59 -1.77 -6.29 9.25
CA ALA A 59 -2.62 -6.48 8.06
C ALA A 59 -2.41 -5.38 7.00
N VAL A 60 -1.89 -4.22 7.41
CA VAL A 60 -1.75 -3.03 6.54
C VAL A 60 -0.85 -3.29 5.32
N PRO A 61 0.38 -3.82 5.44
CA PRO A 61 1.21 -4.11 4.26
C PRO A 61 0.54 -5.09 3.30
N PHE A 62 -0.17 -6.11 3.79
CA PHE A 62 -0.89 -7.04 2.92
C PHE A 62 -2.05 -6.37 2.17
N ALA A 63 -2.78 -5.49 2.84
CA ALA A 63 -3.81 -4.68 2.17
C ALA A 63 -3.20 -3.77 1.10
N ALA A 64 -2.05 -3.15 1.38
CA ALA A 64 -1.34 -2.31 0.42
C ALA A 64 -0.86 -3.12 -0.80
N THR A 65 -0.28 -4.30 -0.58
CA THR A 65 0.12 -5.21 -1.67
C THR A 65 -1.09 -5.66 -2.48
N GLY A 66 -2.20 -6.01 -1.82
CA GLY A 66 -3.43 -6.42 -2.50
C GLY A 66 -4.04 -5.31 -3.36
N ILE A 67 -4.09 -4.07 -2.85
CA ILE A 67 -4.54 -2.91 -3.63
C ILE A 67 -3.64 -2.67 -4.83
N TRP A 68 -2.32 -2.73 -4.64
CA TRP A 68 -1.38 -2.52 -5.74
C TRP A 68 -1.49 -3.60 -6.81
N LEU A 69 -1.47 -4.88 -6.42
CA LEU A 69 -1.63 -6.01 -7.35
C LEU A 69 -2.97 -5.90 -8.09
N GLY A 70 -4.06 -5.70 -7.37
CA GLY A 70 -5.39 -5.58 -7.97
C GLY A 70 -5.49 -4.38 -8.91
N GLY A 71 -4.92 -3.23 -8.54
CA GLY A 71 -4.91 -2.03 -9.37
C GLY A 71 -4.11 -2.21 -10.66
N MET A 72 -2.91 -2.79 -10.57
CA MET A 72 -2.07 -3.08 -11.74
C MET A 72 -2.72 -4.11 -12.66
N SER A 73 -3.19 -5.24 -12.11
CA SER A 73 -3.85 -6.29 -12.90
C SER A 73 -5.14 -5.79 -13.55
N ALA A 74 -5.93 -4.95 -12.87
CA ALA A 74 -7.11 -4.35 -13.47
C ALA A 74 -6.74 -3.35 -14.58
N GLY A 75 -5.68 -2.58 -14.39
CA GLY A 75 -5.16 -1.68 -15.41
C GLY A 75 -4.69 -2.41 -16.66
N GLU A 76 -3.94 -3.50 -16.50
CA GLU A 76 -3.53 -4.38 -17.61
C GLU A 76 -4.75 -4.99 -18.31
N ALA A 77 -5.70 -5.56 -17.56
CA ALA A 77 -6.83 -6.30 -18.11
C ALA A 77 -7.91 -5.42 -18.76
N PHE A 78 -8.18 -4.23 -18.22
CA PHE A 78 -9.33 -3.41 -18.63
C PHE A 78 -8.95 -2.06 -19.25
N LEU A 79 -7.75 -1.55 -18.94
CA LEU A 79 -7.32 -0.20 -19.35
C LEU A 79 -6.11 -0.22 -20.29
N GLY A 80 -5.60 -1.41 -20.64
CA GLY A 80 -4.51 -1.60 -21.60
C GLY A 80 -3.15 -1.10 -21.11
N TRP A 81 -2.91 -1.07 -19.80
CA TRP A 81 -1.59 -0.71 -19.27
C TRP A 81 -0.59 -1.83 -19.59
N THR A 82 0.59 -1.47 -20.06
CA THR A 82 1.64 -2.43 -20.42
C THR A 82 2.94 -2.11 -19.69
N PRO A 83 3.59 -3.09 -19.05
CA PRO A 83 4.92 -2.95 -18.47
C PRO A 83 5.98 -2.46 -19.47
#